data_AF-A0A957ID86-F1
#
_entry.id   AF-A0A957ID86-F1
#
_cell.length_a   1.000
_cell.length_b   1.000
_cell.length_c   1.000
_cell.angle_alpha   90.00
_cell.angle_beta   90.00
_cell.angle_gamma   90.00
#
_symmetry.space_group_name_H-M   'P 1'
#
loop_
_entity.id
_entity.type
_entity.pdbx_description
1 polymer ?
#
loop_
_entity_poly.entity_id
_entity_poly.type
_entity_poly.pdbx_seq_one_letter_code
_entity_poly.pdbx_strand_id
1 'polypeptide(L)'
;LFDGQTVDGLTPASRDVAMLFQHYSLFPNMTVYDNLAFPLRSPVHKLPEDEIKKRVEEACEILRITHLIERKTSKLSGGEMQRVSIGRAIVRNPRIYLMDEPLSNLDAKLREALR
;
A
#
# COMPACT_ATOMS: atom_id res chain seq x y z
N LEU A 1 22.50 -8.34 -3.54
CA LEU A 1 22.73 -6.88 -3.37
C LEU A 1 21.44 -6.14 -3.75
N PHE A 2 21.04 -5.10 -3.02
CA PHE A 2 20.08 -4.08 -3.48
C PHE A 2 20.86 -2.78 -3.69
N ASP A 3 20.81 -2.20 -4.90
CA ASP A 3 21.61 -1.02 -5.28
C ASP A 3 23.11 -1.14 -4.94
N GLY A 4 23.68 -2.33 -5.12
CA GLY A 4 25.09 -2.61 -4.80
C GLY A 4 25.38 -2.86 -3.31
N GLN A 5 24.38 -2.83 -2.42
CA GLN A 5 24.54 -3.09 -0.98
C GLN A 5 24.11 -4.51 -0.58
N THR A 6 24.89 -5.18 0.27
CA THR A 6 24.53 -6.51 0.83
C THR A 6 23.42 -6.35 1.86
N VAL A 7 22.36 -7.16 1.72
CA VAL A 7 21.15 -7.08 2.57
C VAL A 7 20.88 -8.36 3.35
N ASP A 8 21.76 -9.36 3.24
CA ASP A 8 21.54 -10.71 3.79
C ASP A 8 21.43 -10.69 5.32
N GLY A 9 22.20 -9.84 5.99
CA GLY A 9 22.16 -9.65 7.44
C GLY A 9 21.05 -8.71 7.96
N LEU A 10 20.29 -8.08 7.06
CA LEU A 10 19.22 -7.15 7.45
C LEU A 10 17.91 -7.90 7.75
N THR A 11 17.21 -7.46 8.79
CA THR A 11 15.83 -7.90 9.06
C THR A 11 14.91 -7.49 7.89
N PRO A 12 13.78 -8.19 7.65
CA PRO A 12 12.85 -7.84 6.58
C PRO A 12 12.40 -6.36 6.60
N ALA A 13 12.12 -5.81 7.79
CA ALA A 13 11.73 -4.40 7.94
C ALA A 13 12.84 -3.42 7.53
N SER A 14 14.10 -3.79 7.78
CA SER A 14 15.28 -2.97 7.44
C SER A 14 15.66 -3.03 5.96
N ARG A 15 15.06 -3.93 5.18
CA ARG A 15 15.37 -4.06 3.75
C ARG A 15 14.69 -3.00 2.88
N ASP A 16 13.74 -2.25 3.44
CA ASP A 16 12.95 -1.24 2.71
C ASP A 16 12.30 -1.79 1.43
N VAL A 17 11.55 -2.87 1.63
CA VAL A 17 10.77 -3.56 0.61
C VAL A 17 9.30 -3.48 0.98
N ALA A 18 8.42 -3.29 0.00
CA ALA A 18 7.00 -3.57 0.15
C ALA A 18 6.64 -4.84 -0.63
N MET A 19 5.87 -5.72 0.01
CA MET A 19 5.38 -6.95 -0.59
C MET A 19 3.85 -6.87 -0.72
N LEU A 20 3.36 -7.04 -1.94
CA LEU A 20 1.93 -7.13 -2.26
C LEU A 20 1.60 -8.60 -2.53
N PHE A 21 0.77 -9.18 -1.66
CA PHE A 21 0.33 -10.57 -1.75
C PHE A 21 -1.01 -10.68 -2.50
N GLN A 22 -1.29 -11.87 -3.05
CA GLN A 22 -2.60 -12.21 -3.64
C GLN A 22 -3.74 -12.06 -2.62
N HIS A 23 -3.51 -12.44 -1.36
CA HIS A 23 -4.41 -12.14 -0.26
C HIS A 23 -4.08 -10.74 0.28
N TYR A 24 -5.00 -9.79 0.06
CA TYR A 24 -4.83 -8.33 0.26
C TYR A 24 -4.25 -7.86 1.61
N SER A 25 -4.16 -8.75 2.61
CA SER A 25 -3.52 -8.52 3.91
C SER A 25 -4.00 -7.25 4.62
N LEU A 26 -5.25 -6.85 4.37
CA LEU A 26 -5.89 -5.67 4.94
C LEU A 26 -6.42 -5.97 6.34
N PHE A 27 -6.44 -4.95 7.20
CA PHE A 27 -7.08 -5.03 8.49
C PHE A 27 -8.60 -4.79 8.32
N PRO A 28 -9.46 -5.80 8.54
CA PRO A 28 -10.88 -5.75 8.19
C PRO A 28 -11.71 -4.77 9.04
N ASN A 29 -11.21 -4.46 10.23
CA ASN A 29 -11.85 -3.57 11.21
C ASN A 29 -11.43 -2.10 11.06
N MET A 30 -10.43 -1.83 10.22
CA MET A 30 -9.90 -0.50 9.94
C MET A 30 -10.55 0.09 8.68
N THR A 31 -10.61 1.42 8.63
CA THR A 31 -11.02 2.15 7.41
C THR A 31 -9.96 2.02 6.32
N VAL A 32 -10.28 2.45 5.10
CA VAL A 32 -9.29 2.60 4.02
C VAL A 32 -8.17 3.55 4.46
N TYR A 33 -8.52 4.71 5.02
CA TYR A 33 -7.54 5.66 5.56
C TYR A 33 -6.61 4.98 6.57
N ASP A 34 -7.16 4.29 7.57
CA ASP A 34 -6.36 3.66 8.62
C ASP A 34 -5.43 2.57 8.07
N ASN A 35 -5.90 1.78 7.10
CA ASN A 35 -5.08 0.77 6.44
C ASN A 35 -3.88 1.40 5.72
N LEU A 36 -4.08 2.52 5.03
CA LEU A 36 -3.05 3.26 4.29
C LEU A 36 -2.10 4.02 5.25
N ALA A 37 -2.62 4.60 6.32
CA ALA A 37 -1.84 5.35 7.32
C ALA A 37 -0.99 4.43 8.22
N PHE A 38 -1.47 3.21 8.51
CA PHE A 38 -0.81 2.26 9.41
C PHE A 38 0.71 2.10 9.21
N PRO A 39 1.22 1.80 8.00
CA PRO A 39 2.65 1.65 7.80
C PRO A 39 3.46 2.93 8.11
N LEU A 40 2.88 4.11 7.89
CA LEU A 40 3.55 5.40 8.09
C LEU A 40 3.66 5.79 9.57
N ARG A 41 2.70 5.34 10.38
CA ARG A 41 2.70 5.49 11.85
C ARG A 41 3.63 4.51 12.56
N SER A 42 4.17 3.52 11.86
CA SER A 42 5.00 2.48 12.47
C SER A 42 6.25 3.07 13.15
N PRO A 43 6.82 2.41 14.17
CA PRO A 43 8.02 2.90 14.87
C PRO A 43 9.25 3.13 13.97
N VAL A 44 9.27 2.54 12.78
CA VAL A 44 10.33 2.70 11.79
C VAL A 44 10.21 4.02 11.03
N HIS A 45 8.98 4.45 10.72
CA HIS A 45 8.73 5.64 9.90
C HIS A 45 8.33 6.87 10.73
N LYS A 46 7.41 6.72 11.70
CA LYS A 46 6.96 7.76 12.64
C LYS A 46 6.70 9.13 11.98
N LEU A 47 6.03 9.14 10.84
CA LEU A 47 5.76 10.40 10.14
C LEU A 47 4.75 11.27 10.91
N PRO A 48 4.85 12.61 10.81
CA PRO A 48 3.83 13.54 11.27
C PRO A 48 2.47 13.28 10.62
N GLU A 49 1.38 13.54 11.34
CA GLU A 49 0.04 13.15 10.88
C GLU A 49 -0.47 13.97 9.68
N ASP A 50 0.02 15.20 9.52
CA ASP A 50 -0.19 16.03 8.34
C ASP A 50 0.51 15.47 7.09
N GLU A 51 1.74 14.97 7.23
CA GLU A 51 2.43 14.26 6.14
C GLU A 51 1.72 12.95 5.77
N ILE A 52 1.25 12.21 6.78
CA ILE A 52 0.49 10.97 6.58
C ILE A 52 -0.76 11.26 5.77
N LYS A 53 -1.55 12.26 6.20
CA LYS A 53 -2.78 12.65 5.52
C LYS A 53 -2.52 12.97 4.05
N LYS A 54 -1.50 13.79 3.76
CA LYS A 54 -1.14 14.15 2.39
C LYS A 54 -0.80 12.94 1.53
N ARG A 55 0.07 12.04 2.01
CA ARG A 55 0.44 10.82 1.26
C ARG A 55 -0.74 9.88 1.03
N VAL A 56 -1.64 9.76 2.01
CA VAL A 56 -2.84 8.94 1.88
C VAL A 56 -3.80 9.53 0.86
N GLU A 57 -3.99 10.85 0.84
CA GLU A 57 -4.83 11.56 -0.14
C GLU A 57 -4.28 11.38 -1.56
N GLU A 58 -2.98 11.61 -1.77
CA GLU A 58 -2.30 11.41 -3.07
C GLU A 58 -2.47 9.96 -3.58
N ALA A 59 -2.23 8.96 -2.72
CA ALA A 59 -2.40 7.56 -3.09
C ALA A 59 -3.86 7.22 -3.42
N CYS A 60 -4.83 7.78 -2.67
CA CYS A 60 -6.25 7.59 -2.92
C CYS A 60 -6.68 8.14 -4.28
N GLU A 61 -6.15 9.30 -4.68
CA GLU A 61 -6.45 9.92 -5.98
C GLU A 61 -5.92 9.08 -7.14
N ILE A 62 -4.65 8.68 -7.08
CA ILE A 62 -3.99 7.84 -8.10
C ILE A 62 -4.79 6.54 -8.31
N LEU A 63 -5.22 5.91 -7.22
CA LEU A 63 -5.93 4.63 -7.25
C LEU A 63 -7.44 4.78 -7.43
N ARG A 64 -7.96 6.01 -7.51
CA ARG A 64 -9.38 6.34 -7.65
C ARG A 64 -10.24 5.70 -6.54
N ILE A 65 -9.75 5.76 -5.31
CA ILE A 65 -10.41 5.23 -4.10
C ILE A 65 -10.72 6.31 -3.05
N THR A 66 -10.57 7.60 -3.39
CA THR A 66 -10.87 8.73 -2.48
C THR A 66 -12.28 8.66 -1.88
N HIS A 67 -13.27 8.24 -2.68
CA HIS A 67 -14.66 8.06 -2.24
C HIS A 67 -14.88 6.88 -1.27
N LEU A 68 -13.86 6.07 -1.02
CA LEU A 68 -13.89 4.91 -0.11
C LEU A 68 -13.12 5.17 1.19
N ILE A 69 -12.50 6.35 1.35
CA ILE A 69 -11.50 6.62 2.39
C ILE A 69 -11.97 6.32 3.82
N GLU A 70 -13.25 6.54 4.11
CA GLU A 70 -13.88 6.28 5.42
C GLU A 70 -14.51 4.87 5.55
N ARG A 71 -14.58 4.10 4.46
CA ARG A 71 -15.20 2.76 4.49
C ARG A 71 -14.29 1.76 5.18
N LYS A 72 -14.88 0.85 5.96
CA LYS A 72 -14.18 -0.34 6.46
C LYS A 72 -13.85 -1.28 5.30
N THR A 73 -12.66 -1.85 5.30
CA THR A 73 -12.20 -2.74 4.22
C THR A 73 -13.06 -4.00 4.07
N SER A 74 -13.69 -4.46 5.15
CA SER A 74 -14.68 -5.56 5.15
C SER A 74 -15.97 -5.27 4.35
N LYS A 75 -16.18 -4.03 3.89
CA LYS A 75 -17.33 -3.62 3.07
C LYS A 75 -16.97 -3.34 1.62
N LEU A 76 -15.75 -3.64 1.21
CA LEU A 76 -15.24 -3.40 -0.14
C LEU A 76 -15.40 -4.63 -1.03
N SER A 77 -15.59 -4.39 -2.32
CA SER A 77 -15.47 -5.41 -3.37
C SER A 77 -14.01 -5.88 -3.52
N GLY A 78 -13.81 -7.00 -4.23
CA GLY A 78 -12.47 -7.54 -4.50
C GLY A 78 -11.52 -6.54 -5.18
N GLY A 79 -12.00 -5.86 -6.22
CA GLY A 79 -11.21 -4.85 -6.94
C GLY A 79 -10.87 -3.62 -6.08
N GLU A 80 -11.82 -3.16 -5.25
CA GLU A 80 -11.55 -2.09 -4.29
C GLU A 80 -10.51 -2.51 -3.24
N MET A 81 -10.62 -3.73 -2.69
CA MET A 81 -9.61 -4.26 -1.76
C MET A 81 -8.23 -4.37 -2.40
N GLN A 82 -8.15 -4.78 -3.67
CA GLN A 82 -6.88 -4.83 -4.39
C GLN A 82 -6.25 -3.44 -4.55
N ARG A 83 -7.05 -2.43 -4.90
CA ARG A 83 -6.59 -1.03 -4.96
C ARG A 83 -6.09 -0.55 -3.60
N VAL A 84 -6.81 -0.82 -2.51
CA VAL A 84 -6.36 -0.45 -1.15
C VAL A 84 -5.06 -1.17 -0.78
N SER A 85 -4.91 -2.45 -1.13
CA SER A 85 -3.65 -3.20 -0.92
C SER A 85 -2.47 -2.56 -1.65
N ILE A 86 -2.67 -2.17 -2.91
CA ILE A 86 -1.66 -1.43 -3.69
C ILE A 86 -1.35 -0.08 -3.03
N GLY A 87 -2.37 0.65 -2.57
CA GLY A 87 -2.20 1.91 -1.86
C GLY A 87 -1.29 1.80 -0.65
N ARG A 88 -1.40 0.71 0.14
CA ARG A 88 -0.54 0.48 1.31
C ARG A 88 0.94 0.33 0.95
N ALA A 89 1.24 -0.15 -0.26
CA ALA A 89 2.61 -0.19 -0.76
C ALA A 89 3.06 1.19 -1.27
N ILE A 90 2.22 1.88 -2.03
CA ILE A 90 2.52 3.19 -2.63
C ILE A 90 2.84 4.24 -1.56
N VAL A 91 2.02 4.34 -0.50
CA VAL A 91 2.22 5.35 0.56
C VAL A 91 3.59 5.25 1.25
N ARG A 92 4.18 4.05 1.29
CA ARG A 92 5.51 3.82 1.88
C ARG A 92 6.65 4.29 1.00
N ASN A 93 6.46 4.37 -0.31
CA ASN A 93 7.50 4.67 -1.30
C ASN A 93 8.83 3.90 -1.06
N PRO A 94 8.80 2.55 -0.97
CA PRO A 94 9.98 1.72 -0.75
C PRO A 94 10.93 1.73 -1.97
N ARG A 95 12.19 1.33 -1.74
CA ARG A 95 13.15 1.05 -2.83
C ARG A 95 12.71 -0.06 -3.78
N ILE A 96 12.10 -1.13 -3.26
CA ILE A 96 11.71 -2.30 -4.05
C ILE A 96 10.26 -2.68 -3.75
N TYR A 97 9.50 -2.90 -4.82
CA TYR A 97 8.16 -3.50 -4.77
C TYR A 97 8.26 -4.96 -5.22
N LEU A 98 7.84 -5.89 -4.35
CA LEU A 98 7.64 -7.29 -4.68
C LEU A 98 6.15 -7.54 -4.82
N MET A 99 5.72 -8.10 -5.94
CA MET A 99 4.31 -8.24 -6.23
C MET A 99 3.98 -9.66 -6.71
N ASP A 100 3.00 -10.28 -6.05
CA ASP A 100 2.46 -11.60 -6.40
C ASP A 100 1.05 -11.42 -6.97
N GLU A 101 0.91 -11.54 -8.29
CA GLU A 101 -0.30 -11.27 -9.09
C GLU A 101 -1.06 -9.96 -8.73
N PRO A 102 -0.38 -8.81 -8.66
CA PRO A 102 -0.94 -7.56 -8.11
C PRO A 102 -2.11 -6.94 -8.88
N LEU A 103 -2.31 -7.32 -10.15
CA LEU A 103 -3.27 -6.65 -11.06
C LEU A 103 -4.37 -7.60 -11.58
N SER A 104 -4.48 -8.81 -11.02
CA SER A 104 -5.39 -9.87 -11.47
C SER A 104 -6.87 -9.47 -11.39
N ASN A 105 -7.28 -8.75 -10.35
CA ASN A 105 -8.66 -8.34 -10.09
C ASN A 105 -8.94 -6.86 -10.43
N LEU A 106 -8.01 -6.18 -11.13
CA LEU A 106 -8.19 -4.80 -11.61
C LEU A 106 -8.76 -4.75 -13.03
N ASP A 107 -9.52 -3.68 -13.31
CA ASP A 107 -9.96 -3.35 -14.66
C ASP A 107 -8.79 -2.96 -15.57
N ALA A 108 -8.98 -3.08 -16.89
CA ALA A 108 -7.94 -2.88 -17.88
C ALA A 108 -7.31 -1.46 -17.85
N LYS A 109 -8.11 -0.42 -17.59
CA LYS A 109 -7.63 0.97 -17.60
C LYS A 109 -6.70 1.23 -16.42
N LEU A 110 -7.05 0.75 -15.24
CA LEU A 110 -6.18 0.90 -14.07
C LEU A 110 -4.93 0.01 -14.17
N ARG A 111 -5.06 -1.18 -14.76
CA ARG A 111 -3.91 -2.06 -15.04
C ARG A 111 -2.90 -1.39 -15.97
N GLU A 112 -3.35 -0.67 -17.00
CA GLU A 112 -2.48 0.08 -17.92
C GLU A 112 -1.78 1.25 -17.22
N ALA A 113 -2.46 1.96 -16.33
CA ALA A 113 -1.88 3.09 -15.59
C ALA A 113 -0.78 2.69 -14.58
N LEU A 114 -0.74 1.42 -14.15
CA LEU A 114 0.21 0.91 -13.16
C LEU A 114 1.34 0.07 -13.77
N ARG A 115 1.30 -0.22 -15.07
CA ARG A 115 2.39 -0.87 -15.82
C ARG A 115 3.47 0.13 -16.18
#